data_AF-A0A3R7AFA5-F1
#
_entry.id   AF-A0A3R7AFA5-F1
#
_cell.length_a   1.000
_cell.length_b   1.000
_cell.length_c   1.000
_cell.angle_alpha   90.00
_cell.angle_beta   90.00
_cell.angle_gamma   90.00
#
_symmetry.space_group_name_H-M   'P 1'
#
loop_
_entity.id
_entity.type
_entity.pdbx_description
1 polymer ?
#
loop_
_entity_poly.entity_id
_entity_poly.type
_entity_poly.pdbx_seq_one_letter_code
_entity_poly.pdbx_strand_id
1 'polypeptide(L)'
;MQIAHRRFIFYFSVFLFIILGSSVILYAQGWRIDFENLRIAKVGGIFVRSFPASARISLDGEPVKHSAGLFQNGIFINNLLPNTYRLEASLPNYHPWEGEVIVLPAIVSQLERVVLVPKEASLVSEGPIQNFWIVNGSVLVKNKIGELLFEERKISGDTVLDWTDDGKRLLTFDSTSGSFFWNNLEDTTAIHVSSAIRKLIPSLTGKFAVTADPTANASLLIHTSSSLRLWNPREGTLKEMYVPKSASIQVVAASRFFVGGTVFESDEDVSRLFLYDKLLGSAVETAHTIEGRTRKAEWQRNGALWILQDSGELYFYDRKNETISKAASDVKDFEFAEDGSKLAALGNRSLEIFGLEDTSDYWRFNLPDTENIKKLEWYKDSYHLFVHYPDRVRFLNLDDQGQKNFLTVAETGTGHYDSTQNEFYFLEGGLLSRMEFPE
;
A
#
# COMPACT_ATOMS: atom_id res chain seq x y z
N MET A 1 -37.23 -31.87 65.91
CA MET A 1 -37.66 -31.03 64.76
C MET A 1 -39.01 -31.51 64.26
N GLN A 2 -40.06 -30.68 64.30
CA GLN A 2 -41.36 -31.00 63.71
C GLN A 2 -41.22 -31.22 62.19
N ILE A 3 -42.01 -32.14 61.62
CA ILE A 3 -42.01 -32.48 60.17
C ILE A 3 -42.14 -31.24 59.28
N ALA A 4 -42.90 -30.24 59.71
CA ALA A 4 -43.05 -28.96 59.01
C ALA A 4 -41.72 -28.20 58.83
N HIS A 5 -40.86 -28.19 59.86
CA HIS A 5 -39.56 -27.50 59.79
C HIS A 5 -38.59 -28.19 58.82
N ARG A 6 -38.61 -29.53 58.77
CA ARG A 6 -37.79 -30.30 57.81
C ARG A 6 -38.23 -30.04 56.36
N ARG A 7 -39.55 -29.99 56.12
CA ARG A 7 -40.10 -29.66 54.79
C ARG A 7 -39.79 -28.23 54.37
N PHE A 8 -39.90 -27.27 55.29
CA PHE A 8 -39.54 -25.87 55.03
C PHE A 8 -38.08 -25.73 54.60
N ILE A 9 -37.14 -26.29 55.38
CA ILE A 9 -35.71 -26.24 55.06
C ILE A 9 -35.44 -26.89 53.70
N PHE A 10 -36.03 -28.06 53.41
CA PHE A 10 -35.87 -28.73 52.13
C PHE A 10 -36.33 -27.87 50.94
N TYR A 11 -37.57 -27.37 50.96
CA TYR A 11 -38.08 -26.55 49.86
C TYR A 11 -37.36 -25.21 49.73
N PHE A 12 -36.96 -24.60 50.84
CA PHE A 12 -36.13 -23.39 50.83
C PHE A 12 -34.76 -23.65 50.19
N SER A 13 -34.09 -24.74 50.54
CA SER A 13 -32.80 -25.13 49.93
C SER A 13 -32.95 -25.44 48.44
N VAL A 14 -34.02 -26.11 48.02
CA VAL A 14 -34.30 -26.38 46.59
C VAL A 14 -34.53 -25.07 45.83
N PHE A 15 -35.34 -24.16 46.39
CA PHE A 15 -35.58 -22.83 45.81
C PHE A 15 -34.28 -22.03 45.68
N LEU A 16 -33.48 -21.98 46.75
CA LEU A 16 -32.18 -21.31 46.76
C LEU A 16 -31.23 -21.92 45.73
N PHE A 17 -31.19 -23.24 45.62
CA PHE A 17 -30.38 -23.94 44.62
C PHE A 17 -30.79 -23.58 43.19
N ILE A 18 -32.09 -23.52 42.89
CA ILE A 18 -32.58 -23.13 41.57
C ILE A 18 -32.18 -21.68 41.25
N ILE A 19 -32.33 -20.75 42.20
CA ILE A 19 -31.97 -19.33 41.98
C ILE A 19 -30.46 -19.16 41.83
N LEU A 20 -29.67 -19.69 42.75
CA LEU A 20 -28.21 -19.56 42.71
C LEU A 20 -27.63 -20.30 41.52
N GLY A 21 -28.09 -21.52 41.25
CA GLY A 21 -27.68 -22.32 40.10
C GLY A 21 -27.98 -21.61 38.78
N SER A 22 -29.20 -21.08 38.62
CA SER A 22 -29.56 -20.30 37.42
C SER A 22 -28.74 -19.03 37.30
N SER A 23 -28.51 -18.31 38.40
CA SER A 23 -27.68 -17.09 38.43
C SER A 23 -26.24 -17.37 38.03
N VAL A 24 -25.65 -18.47 38.52
CA VAL A 24 -24.29 -18.89 38.16
C VAL A 24 -24.21 -19.30 36.69
N ILE A 25 -25.21 -20.03 36.17
CA ILE A 25 -25.26 -20.39 34.74
C ILE A 25 -25.36 -19.14 33.87
N LEU A 26 -26.25 -18.21 34.21
CA LEU A 26 -26.39 -16.94 33.47
C LEU A 26 -25.08 -16.13 33.53
N TYR A 27 -24.44 -16.07 34.69
CA TYR A 27 -23.16 -15.41 34.86
C TYR A 27 -22.06 -16.06 33.99
N ALA A 28 -22.00 -17.40 33.96
CA ALA A 28 -21.05 -18.16 33.15
C ALA A 28 -21.31 -18.02 31.64
N GLN A 29 -22.58 -17.81 31.24
CA GLN A 29 -22.97 -17.47 29.87
C GLN A 29 -22.71 -16.00 29.49
N GLY A 30 -22.13 -15.21 30.41
CA GLY A 30 -21.77 -13.82 30.16
C GLY A 30 -22.89 -12.81 30.40
N TRP A 31 -24.00 -13.18 31.05
CA TRP A 31 -25.04 -12.21 31.41
C TRP A 31 -24.58 -11.34 32.57
N ARG A 32 -24.73 -10.02 32.41
CA ARG A 32 -24.47 -9.01 33.44
C ARG A 32 -25.62 -8.03 33.53
N ILE A 33 -25.77 -7.43 34.69
CA ILE A 33 -26.72 -6.33 34.92
C ILE A 33 -25.96 -5.04 34.63
N ASP A 34 -26.43 -4.30 33.64
CA ASP A 34 -26.00 -2.94 33.34
C ASP A 34 -26.83 -2.01 34.24
N PHE A 35 -26.23 -1.55 35.32
CA PHE A 35 -26.88 -0.69 36.31
C PHE A 35 -27.11 0.73 35.79
N GLU A 36 -26.35 1.17 34.80
CA GLU A 36 -26.50 2.51 34.22
C GLU A 36 -27.77 2.57 33.35
N ASN A 37 -27.99 1.55 32.52
CA ASN A 37 -29.14 1.48 31.62
C ASN A 37 -30.28 0.60 32.16
N LEU A 38 -30.16 0.08 33.39
CA LEU A 38 -31.12 -0.83 34.05
C LEU A 38 -31.56 -2.00 33.16
N ARG A 39 -30.61 -2.62 32.45
CA ARG A 39 -30.87 -3.72 31.50
C ARG A 39 -29.99 -4.93 31.80
N ILE A 40 -30.44 -6.10 31.38
CA ILE A 40 -29.64 -7.31 31.42
C ILE A 40 -29.09 -7.53 30.02
N ALA A 41 -27.77 -7.59 29.89
CA ALA A 41 -27.09 -7.76 28.61
C ALA A 41 -26.02 -8.85 28.71
N LYS A 42 -25.74 -9.49 27.58
CA LYS A 42 -24.53 -10.32 27.45
C LYS A 42 -23.33 -9.41 27.26
N VAL A 43 -22.25 -9.72 27.94
CA VAL A 43 -20.96 -9.06 27.75
C VAL A 43 -20.38 -9.38 26.39
N GLY A 44 -19.61 -8.43 25.85
CA GLY A 44 -18.71 -8.65 24.74
C GLY A 44 -17.26 -8.66 25.21
N GLY A 45 -16.37 -8.42 24.25
CA GLY A 45 -14.95 -8.21 24.52
C GLY A 45 -14.29 -7.36 23.44
N ILE A 46 -13.06 -6.96 23.70
CA ILE A 46 -12.19 -6.29 22.75
C ILE A 46 -10.90 -7.11 22.64
N PHE A 47 -10.50 -7.44 21.43
CA PHE A 47 -9.18 -7.99 21.14
C PHE A 47 -8.34 -6.90 20.48
N VAL A 48 -7.17 -6.61 21.04
CA VAL A 48 -6.27 -5.58 20.52
C VAL A 48 -4.91 -6.20 20.23
N ARG A 49 -4.43 -5.97 19.03
CA ARG A 49 -3.06 -6.25 18.63
C ARG A 49 -2.37 -4.92 18.27
N SER A 50 -1.33 -4.61 19.04
CA SER A 50 -0.51 -3.42 18.84
C SER A 50 0.85 -3.76 18.27
N PHE A 51 1.41 -2.81 17.54
CA PHE A 51 2.73 -2.84 16.96
C PHE A 51 3.48 -1.60 17.48
N PRO A 52 4.45 -1.77 18.38
CA PRO A 52 4.97 -3.04 18.91
C PRO A 52 4.02 -3.71 19.92
N ALA A 53 4.17 -5.03 20.11
CA ALA A 53 3.34 -5.81 21.03
C ALA A 53 3.51 -5.43 22.52
N SER A 54 4.59 -4.73 22.86
CA SER A 54 4.91 -4.26 24.22
C SER A 54 4.18 -2.97 24.61
N ALA A 55 3.36 -2.39 23.73
CA ALA A 55 2.61 -1.18 24.02
C ALA A 55 1.70 -1.37 25.26
N ARG A 56 1.59 -0.30 26.06
CA ARG A 56 0.65 -0.26 27.19
C ARG A 56 -0.71 0.14 26.66
N ILE A 57 -1.70 -0.69 26.94
CA ILE A 57 -3.10 -0.44 26.55
C ILE A 57 -3.87 0.05 27.76
N SER A 58 -4.62 1.14 27.60
CA SER A 58 -5.63 1.62 28.54
C SER A 58 -7.01 1.62 27.89
N LEU A 59 -8.04 1.39 28.71
CA LEU A 59 -9.45 1.44 28.32
C LEU A 59 -10.16 2.45 29.23
N ASP A 60 -10.75 3.49 28.65
CA ASP A 60 -11.38 4.61 29.36
C ASP A 60 -10.47 5.24 30.44
N GLY A 61 -9.17 5.32 30.14
CA GLY A 61 -8.15 5.87 31.05
C GLY A 61 -7.60 4.86 32.07
N GLU A 62 -8.21 3.68 32.21
CA GLU A 62 -7.74 2.65 33.14
C GLU A 62 -6.77 1.69 32.45
N PRO A 63 -5.58 1.43 33.03
CA PRO A 63 -4.60 0.54 32.43
C PRO A 63 -5.09 -0.91 32.43
N VAL A 64 -5.05 -1.53 31.26
CA VAL A 64 -5.40 -2.94 31.09
C VAL A 64 -4.21 -3.80 31.49
N LYS A 65 -4.44 -4.78 32.37
CA LYS A 65 -3.39 -5.73 32.73
C LYS A 65 -3.02 -6.57 31.52
N HIS A 66 -1.74 -6.52 31.16
CA HIS A 66 -1.12 -7.43 30.20
C HIS A 66 -1.36 -8.88 30.67
N SER A 67 -2.27 -9.55 29.97
CA SER A 67 -2.52 -10.98 30.11
C SER A 67 -2.00 -11.73 28.87
N ALA A 68 -1.04 -11.12 28.17
CA ALA A 68 -0.31 -11.76 27.08
C ALA A 68 0.48 -12.94 27.66
N GLY A 69 -0.01 -14.15 27.47
CA GLY A 69 0.83 -15.34 27.61
C GLY A 69 2.02 -15.23 26.64
N LEU A 70 3.13 -15.90 26.94
CA LEU A 70 4.37 -15.95 26.12
C LEU A 70 4.19 -16.25 24.62
N PHE A 71 2.98 -16.59 24.17
CA PHE A 71 2.60 -16.95 22.80
C PHE A 71 1.38 -16.17 22.25
N GLN A 72 0.88 -15.15 22.93
CA GLN A 72 -0.27 -14.35 22.45
C GLN A 72 0.18 -12.99 21.91
N ASN A 73 -0.02 -12.77 20.61
CA ASN A 73 0.30 -11.52 19.90
C ASN A 73 -0.79 -10.43 20.11
N GLY A 74 -1.38 -10.32 21.30
CA GLY A 74 -2.45 -9.36 21.56
C GLY A 74 -3.05 -9.47 22.97
N ILE A 75 -3.89 -8.49 23.32
CA ILE A 75 -4.58 -8.38 24.60
C ILE A 75 -6.07 -8.60 24.38
N PHE A 76 -6.67 -9.55 25.12
CA PHE A 76 -8.11 -9.76 25.14
C PHE A 76 -8.72 -9.17 26.41
N ILE A 77 -9.52 -8.11 26.25
CA ILE A 77 -10.29 -7.47 27.30
C ILE A 77 -11.69 -8.07 27.29
N ASN A 78 -12.03 -8.84 28.31
CA ASN A 78 -13.30 -9.55 28.39
C ASN A 78 -14.27 -8.89 29.37
N ASN A 79 -15.49 -9.43 29.43
CA ASN A 79 -16.49 -9.04 30.43
C ASN A 79 -16.88 -7.56 30.35
N LEU A 80 -16.89 -7.01 29.12
CA LEU A 80 -17.28 -5.63 28.85
C LEU A 80 -18.78 -5.54 28.56
N LEU A 81 -19.47 -4.57 29.16
CA LEU A 81 -20.86 -4.30 28.83
C LEU A 81 -20.95 -3.68 27.43
N PRO A 82 -22.07 -3.84 26.71
CA PRO A 82 -22.22 -3.21 25.40
C PRO A 82 -22.20 -1.67 25.51
N ASN A 83 -21.12 -1.06 25.06
CA ASN A 83 -20.88 0.38 25.07
C ASN A 83 -19.78 0.76 24.06
N THR A 84 -19.58 2.05 23.81
CA THR A 84 -18.40 2.58 23.12
C THR A 84 -17.32 2.88 24.16
N TYR A 85 -16.14 2.31 23.96
CA TYR A 85 -14.99 2.48 24.85
C TYR A 85 -13.88 3.26 24.14
N ARG A 86 -13.17 4.12 24.86
CA ARG A 86 -11.95 4.78 24.38
C ARG A 86 -10.75 3.89 24.69
N LEU A 87 -10.00 3.53 23.65
CA LEU A 87 -8.78 2.76 23.75
C LEU A 87 -7.57 3.64 23.45
N GLU A 88 -6.55 3.54 24.27
CA GLU A 88 -5.28 4.22 24.04
C GLU A 88 -4.13 3.21 24.10
N ALA A 89 -3.19 3.33 23.16
CA ALA A 89 -1.98 2.54 23.13
C ALA A 89 -0.77 3.48 23.22
N SER A 90 0.14 3.21 24.14
CA SER A 90 1.30 4.08 24.37
C SER A 90 2.58 3.28 24.67
N LEU A 91 3.70 3.80 24.18
CA LEU A 91 5.04 3.29 24.48
C LEU A 91 6.06 4.45 24.43
N PRO A 92 7.11 4.46 25.28
CA PRO A 92 8.20 5.43 25.15
C PRO A 92 8.81 5.43 23.75
N ASN A 93 9.21 6.59 23.25
CA ASN A 93 9.76 6.82 21.90
C ASN A 93 8.78 6.58 20.73
N TYR A 94 7.49 6.40 21.02
CA TYR A 94 6.43 6.36 20.01
C TYR A 94 5.38 7.45 20.28
N HIS A 95 4.68 7.86 19.23
CA HIS A 95 3.46 8.64 19.35
C HIS A 95 2.34 7.77 19.93
N PRO A 96 1.55 8.27 20.89
CA PRO A 96 0.39 7.53 21.39
C PRO A 96 -0.63 7.37 20.27
N TRP A 97 -1.34 6.25 20.31
CA TRP A 97 -2.48 5.97 19.44
C TRP A 97 -3.76 6.01 20.27
N GLU A 98 -4.83 6.56 19.69
CA GLU A 98 -6.14 6.65 20.33
C GLU A 98 -7.25 6.23 19.37
N GLY A 99 -8.19 5.42 19.85
CA GLY A 99 -9.34 4.98 19.05
C GLY A 99 -10.59 4.76 19.89
N GLU A 100 -11.74 4.69 19.23
CA GLU A 100 -13.01 4.31 19.85
C GLU A 100 -13.42 2.93 19.35
N VAL A 101 -13.88 2.07 20.26
CA VAL A 101 -14.29 0.69 19.95
C VAL A 101 -15.68 0.44 20.47
N ILE A 102 -16.59 0.02 19.59
CA ILE A 102 -17.97 -0.30 19.93
C ILE A 102 -18.05 -1.78 20.33
N VAL A 103 -18.37 -2.04 21.59
CA VAL A 103 -18.61 -3.41 22.08
C VAL A 103 -20.09 -3.76 21.92
N LEU A 104 -20.36 -4.85 21.21
CA LEU A 104 -21.70 -5.40 21.03
C LEU A 104 -21.95 -6.64 21.91
N PRO A 105 -23.21 -6.96 22.25
CA PRO A 105 -23.52 -8.11 23.09
C PRO A 105 -23.03 -9.43 22.48
N ALA A 106 -22.30 -10.23 23.26
CA ALA A 106 -21.75 -11.54 22.87
C ALA A 106 -20.78 -11.53 21.66
N ILE A 107 -20.28 -10.35 21.27
CA ILE A 107 -19.34 -10.18 20.15
C ILE A 107 -17.99 -9.67 20.68
N VAL A 108 -16.90 -10.13 20.04
CA VAL A 108 -15.56 -9.59 20.25
C VAL A 108 -15.25 -8.60 19.14
N SER A 109 -14.98 -7.36 19.52
CA SER A 109 -14.51 -6.32 18.58
C SER A 109 -13.00 -6.46 18.43
N GLN A 110 -12.50 -6.42 17.20
CA GLN A 110 -11.09 -6.67 16.90
C GLN A 110 -10.43 -5.39 16.39
N LEU A 111 -9.32 -5.01 17.04
CA LEU A 111 -8.37 -4.02 16.58
C LEU A 111 -7.07 -4.74 16.26
N GLU A 112 -6.93 -5.25 15.04
CA GLU A 112 -5.81 -6.12 14.69
C GLU A 112 -4.52 -5.38 14.29
N ARG A 113 -4.62 -4.06 14.04
CA ARG A 113 -3.55 -3.25 13.40
C ARG A 113 -3.33 -1.90 14.10
N VAL A 114 -3.09 -1.91 15.41
CA VAL A 114 -2.75 -0.67 16.14
C VAL A 114 -1.25 -0.39 15.99
N VAL A 115 -0.88 0.36 14.95
CA VAL A 115 0.53 0.71 14.66
C VAL A 115 0.92 2.02 15.36
N LEU A 116 1.92 1.96 16.23
CA LEU A 116 2.51 3.14 16.85
C LEU A 116 3.59 3.73 15.95
N VAL A 117 3.52 5.04 15.70
CA VAL A 117 4.52 5.77 14.89
C VAL A 117 5.75 6.11 15.75
N PRO A 118 6.98 5.74 15.34
CA PRO A 118 8.21 6.14 16.04
C PRO A 118 8.39 7.65 16.11
N LYS A 119 9.04 8.16 17.16
CA LYS A 119 9.38 9.59 17.33
C LYS A 119 10.78 9.96 16.87
N GLU A 120 11.69 8.99 16.89
CA GLU A 120 13.12 9.22 16.65
C GLU A 120 13.55 8.57 15.35
N ALA A 121 14.40 9.27 14.61
CA ALA A 121 15.02 8.80 13.39
C ALA A 121 16.54 8.64 13.59
N SER A 122 17.12 7.65 12.92
CA SER A 122 18.56 7.43 12.86
C SER A 122 19.14 8.00 11.56
N LEU A 123 20.32 8.60 11.65
CA LEU A 123 21.02 9.15 10.49
C LEU A 123 21.60 8.01 9.64
N VAL A 124 21.33 8.05 8.33
CA VAL A 124 21.84 7.08 7.35
C VAL A 124 23.06 7.65 6.62
N SER A 125 23.02 8.94 6.24
CA SER A 125 24.12 9.59 5.53
C SER A 125 24.18 11.09 5.78
N GLU A 126 25.40 11.61 5.94
CA GLU A 126 25.70 13.02 6.25
C GLU A 126 26.01 13.88 5.00
N GLY A 127 26.17 13.25 3.84
CA GLY A 127 26.53 13.96 2.61
C GLY A 127 25.38 14.83 2.12
N PRO A 128 25.63 15.97 1.44
CA PRO A 128 24.56 16.79 0.89
C PRO A 128 23.83 16.04 -0.23
N ILE A 129 22.74 15.37 0.13
CA ILE A 129 21.92 14.57 -0.76
C ILE A 129 20.83 15.45 -1.39
N GLN A 130 20.66 15.31 -2.71
CA GLN A 130 19.61 15.98 -3.47
C GLN A 130 18.34 15.12 -3.53
N ASN A 131 18.48 13.81 -3.69
CA ASN A 131 17.37 12.86 -3.73
C ASN A 131 17.85 11.45 -3.37
N PHE A 132 16.94 10.53 -3.09
CA PHE A 132 17.27 9.13 -2.84
C PHE A 132 16.17 8.18 -3.35
N TRP A 133 16.53 6.90 -3.45
CA TRP A 133 15.63 5.79 -3.79
C TRP A 133 16.01 4.59 -2.92
N ILE A 134 15.04 3.74 -2.60
CA ILE A 134 15.30 2.44 -1.98
C ILE A 134 15.04 1.36 -3.02
N VAL A 135 16.07 0.57 -3.30
CA VAL A 135 16.04 -0.50 -4.29
C VAL A 135 16.28 -1.80 -3.55
N ASN A 136 15.21 -2.55 -3.26
CA ASN A 136 15.22 -3.83 -2.53
C ASN A 136 16.05 -3.77 -1.23
N GLY A 137 15.74 -2.82 -0.35
CA GLY A 137 16.43 -2.61 0.92
C GLY A 137 17.76 -1.88 0.86
N SER A 138 18.22 -1.49 -0.34
CA SER A 138 19.48 -0.75 -0.50
C SER A 138 19.24 0.71 -0.89
N VAL A 139 20.02 1.60 -0.26
CA VAL A 139 19.91 3.04 -0.47
C VAL A 139 20.72 3.47 -1.69
N LEU A 140 20.06 4.16 -2.61
CA LEU A 140 20.68 4.87 -3.73
C LEU A 140 20.48 6.37 -3.55
N VAL A 141 21.54 7.15 -3.68
CA VAL A 141 21.47 8.61 -3.49
C VAL A 141 21.87 9.37 -4.75
N LYS A 142 21.23 10.52 -4.96
CA LYS A 142 21.70 11.56 -5.88
C LYS A 142 22.39 12.66 -5.08
N ASN A 143 23.65 12.94 -5.37
CA ASN A 143 24.38 14.02 -4.71
C ASN A 143 24.03 15.40 -5.33
N LYS A 144 24.48 16.51 -4.70
CA LYS A 144 24.23 17.87 -5.20
C LYS A 144 24.82 18.19 -6.58
N ILE A 145 25.81 17.45 -7.05
CA ILE A 145 26.36 17.61 -8.40
C ILE A 145 25.65 16.74 -9.44
N GLY A 146 24.59 16.03 -9.04
CA GLY A 146 23.69 15.29 -9.91
C GLY A 146 24.08 13.84 -10.18
N GLU A 147 25.12 13.32 -9.53
CA GLU A 147 25.56 11.94 -9.71
C GLU A 147 24.73 10.98 -8.86
N LEU A 148 24.43 9.82 -9.44
CA LEU A 148 23.83 8.69 -8.73
C LEU A 148 24.92 7.84 -8.10
N LEU A 149 24.79 7.56 -6.80
CA LEU A 149 25.70 6.74 -6.01
C LEU A 149 24.93 5.57 -5.38
N PHE A 150 25.44 4.36 -5.59
CA PHE A 150 24.97 3.14 -4.95
C PHE A 150 26.13 2.54 -4.15
N GLU A 151 25.97 2.40 -2.83
CA GLU A 151 27.06 1.97 -1.93
C GLU A 151 28.36 2.79 -2.17
N GLU A 152 28.23 4.12 -2.22
CA GLU A 152 29.33 5.07 -2.50
C GLU A 152 29.96 4.97 -3.91
N ARG A 153 29.53 4.03 -4.75
CA ARG A 153 30.00 3.85 -6.12
C ARG A 153 29.10 4.60 -7.09
N LYS A 154 29.72 5.39 -7.98
CA LYS A 154 28.99 6.08 -9.05
C LYS A 154 28.42 5.07 -10.05
N ILE A 155 27.14 5.24 -10.38
CA ILE A 155 26.47 4.50 -11.46
C ILE A 155 26.18 5.41 -12.65
N SER A 156 25.77 4.85 -13.78
CA SER A 156 25.49 5.62 -14.99
C SER A 156 24.12 6.30 -14.91
N GLY A 157 24.01 7.50 -15.49
CA GLY A 157 22.78 8.32 -15.47
C GLY A 157 22.71 9.28 -14.28
N ASP A 158 21.66 10.10 -14.29
CA ASP A 158 21.36 11.10 -13.25
C ASP A 158 19.93 10.97 -12.66
N THR A 159 19.10 10.13 -13.27
CA THR A 159 17.69 9.95 -12.90
C THR A 159 17.36 8.47 -12.89
N VAL A 160 16.81 7.96 -11.78
CA VAL A 160 16.29 6.60 -11.69
C VAL A 160 14.90 6.56 -12.31
N LEU A 161 14.65 5.58 -13.18
CA LEU A 161 13.36 5.39 -13.83
C LEU A 161 12.62 4.15 -13.30
N ASP A 162 13.33 3.02 -13.13
CA ASP A 162 12.72 1.73 -12.81
C ASP A 162 13.77 0.69 -12.40
N TRP A 163 13.38 -0.45 -11.82
CA TRP A 163 14.27 -1.56 -11.46
C TRP A 163 13.59 -2.93 -11.56
N THR A 164 14.39 -4.00 -11.52
CA THR A 164 13.86 -5.38 -11.44
C THR A 164 13.39 -5.73 -10.03
N ASP A 165 12.44 -6.65 -9.89
CA ASP A 165 11.86 -7.13 -8.63
C ASP A 165 12.94 -7.60 -7.63
N ASP A 166 14.06 -8.13 -8.11
CA ASP A 166 15.19 -8.57 -7.29
C ASP A 166 16.14 -7.43 -6.86
N GLY A 167 15.90 -6.21 -7.34
CA GLY A 167 16.71 -5.01 -7.10
C GLY A 167 18.10 -5.04 -7.72
N LYS A 168 18.44 -6.03 -8.57
CA LYS A 168 19.80 -6.19 -9.09
C LYS A 168 20.10 -5.37 -10.35
N ARG A 169 19.06 -4.87 -11.01
CA ARG A 169 19.17 -4.08 -12.23
C ARG A 169 18.34 -2.82 -12.12
N LEU A 170 18.88 -1.72 -12.63
CA LEU A 170 18.30 -0.39 -12.52
C LEU A 170 18.34 0.33 -13.87
N LEU A 171 17.19 0.79 -14.34
CA LEU A 171 17.06 1.67 -15.48
C LEU A 171 17.26 3.10 -15.02
N THR A 172 18.25 3.76 -15.63
CA THR A 172 18.50 5.18 -15.40
C THR A 172 18.51 5.95 -16.70
N PHE A 173 18.29 7.25 -16.59
CA PHE A 173 18.38 8.22 -17.66
C PHE A 173 19.46 9.25 -17.35
N ASP A 174 20.17 9.67 -18.37
CA ASP A 174 21.06 10.83 -18.33
C ASP A 174 20.38 11.98 -19.06
N SER A 175 19.97 12.99 -18.28
CA SER A 175 19.28 14.17 -18.81
C SER A 175 20.15 15.02 -19.74
N THR A 176 21.48 14.93 -19.62
CA THR A 176 22.42 15.70 -20.44
C THR A 176 22.55 15.09 -21.83
N SER A 177 22.79 13.78 -21.92
CA SER A 177 22.95 13.09 -23.22
C SER A 177 21.63 12.59 -23.82
N GLY A 178 20.55 12.56 -23.05
CA GLY A 178 19.28 11.95 -23.46
C GLY A 178 19.38 10.42 -23.61
N SER A 179 20.25 9.79 -22.82
CA SER A 179 20.58 8.37 -22.94
C SER A 179 20.04 7.53 -21.79
N PHE A 180 19.62 6.30 -22.11
CA PHE A 180 19.22 5.30 -21.13
C PHE A 180 20.38 4.37 -20.81
N PHE A 181 20.48 3.97 -19.54
CA PHE A 181 21.46 3.00 -19.05
C PHE A 181 20.77 1.90 -18.25
N TRP A 182 21.23 0.67 -18.47
CA TRP A 182 20.79 -0.50 -17.72
C TRP A 182 21.94 -0.93 -16.81
N ASN A 183 21.88 -0.51 -15.56
CA ASN A 183 22.93 -0.70 -14.56
C ASN A 183 22.76 -2.07 -13.88
N ASN A 184 23.88 -2.76 -13.67
CA ASN A 184 24.02 -3.89 -12.77
C ASN A 184 24.53 -3.38 -11.42
N LEU A 185 23.73 -3.51 -10.37
CA LEU A 185 24.13 -3.01 -9.05
C LEU A 185 25.15 -3.91 -8.35
N GLU A 186 25.25 -5.19 -8.74
CA GLU A 186 26.21 -6.14 -8.14
C GLU A 186 27.66 -5.77 -8.49
N ASP A 187 27.93 -5.44 -9.76
CA ASP A 187 29.28 -5.13 -10.26
C ASP A 187 29.44 -3.67 -10.76
N THR A 188 28.41 -2.83 -10.62
CA THR A 188 28.37 -1.42 -11.06
C THR A 188 28.61 -1.19 -12.56
N THR A 189 28.53 -2.25 -13.37
CA THR A 189 28.59 -2.11 -14.83
C THR A 189 27.27 -1.59 -15.39
N ALA A 190 27.32 -0.97 -16.57
CA ALA A 190 26.10 -0.49 -17.23
C ALA A 190 26.13 -0.75 -18.73
N ILE A 191 24.98 -1.15 -19.27
CA ILE A 191 24.76 -1.19 -20.72
C ILE A 191 24.22 0.17 -21.13
N HIS A 192 24.89 0.83 -22.07
CA HIS A 192 24.38 2.05 -22.70
C HIS A 192 23.26 1.69 -23.69
N VAL A 193 22.03 1.57 -23.16
CA VAL A 193 20.84 1.10 -23.89
C VAL A 193 20.63 1.88 -25.18
N SER A 194 20.73 3.22 -25.13
CA SER A 194 20.48 4.03 -26.34
C SER A 194 21.43 3.72 -27.50
N SER A 195 22.71 3.51 -27.20
CA SER A 195 23.71 3.15 -28.21
C SER A 195 23.50 1.72 -28.72
N ALA A 196 23.20 0.78 -27.82
CA ALA A 196 22.91 -0.60 -28.18
C ALA A 196 21.69 -0.71 -29.11
N ILE A 197 20.59 -0.03 -28.76
CA ILE A 197 19.36 -0.04 -29.55
C ILE A 197 19.55 0.62 -30.91
N ARG A 198 20.25 1.76 -31.01
CA ARG A 198 20.53 2.39 -32.32
C ARG A 198 21.38 1.51 -33.23
N LYS A 199 22.26 0.68 -32.65
CA LYS A 199 23.04 -0.31 -33.40
C LYS A 199 22.17 -1.50 -33.86
N LEU A 200 21.30 -2.00 -32.97
CA LEU A 200 20.41 -3.13 -33.26
C LEU A 200 19.28 -2.76 -34.22
N ILE A 201 18.82 -1.51 -34.17
CA ILE A 201 17.72 -0.97 -34.98
C ILE A 201 18.20 0.32 -35.66
N PRO A 202 19.01 0.22 -36.74
CA PRO A 202 19.54 1.42 -37.42
C PRO A 202 18.46 2.33 -38.00
N SER A 203 17.25 1.80 -38.26
CA SER A 203 16.10 2.57 -38.72
C SER A 203 15.46 3.44 -37.62
N LEU A 204 15.83 3.25 -36.35
CA LEU A 204 15.32 4.05 -35.23
C LEU A 204 16.06 5.39 -35.13
N THR A 205 15.55 6.39 -35.83
CA THR A 205 16.15 7.73 -35.93
C THR A 205 15.58 8.74 -34.94
N GLY A 206 14.44 8.45 -34.30
CA GLY A 206 13.72 9.35 -33.40
C GLY A 206 13.97 9.13 -31.91
N LYS A 207 13.15 9.80 -31.09
CA LYS A 207 13.02 9.54 -29.65
C LYS A 207 12.32 8.19 -29.43
N PHE A 208 12.74 7.49 -28.40
CA PHE A 208 12.09 6.30 -27.88
C PHE A 208 12.14 6.37 -26.36
N ALA A 209 11.23 5.65 -25.72
CA ALA A 209 11.22 5.45 -24.28
C ALA A 209 11.58 4.00 -23.96
N VAL A 210 12.00 3.81 -22.71
CA VAL A 210 12.43 2.52 -22.17
C VAL A 210 11.66 2.29 -20.87
N THR A 211 11.05 1.12 -20.75
CA THR A 211 10.41 0.66 -19.51
C THR A 211 11.10 -0.64 -19.10
N ALA A 212 11.36 -0.84 -17.80
CA ALA A 212 11.89 -2.11 -17.35
C ALA A 212 10.80 -3.18 -17.40
N ASP A 213 11.18 -4.41 -17.77
CA ASP A 213 10.38 -5.56 -17.39
C ASP A 213 10.69 -5.84 -15.91
N PRO A 214 9.71 -5.84 -15.00
CA PRO A 214 9.96 -6.02 -13.57
C PRO A 214 10.62 -7.38 -13.26
N THR A 215 10.49 -8.36 -14.15
CA THR A 215 11.06 -9.69 -13.93
C THR A 215 12.60 -9.70 -13.84
N ALA A 216 13.14 -10.63 -13.04
CA ALA A 216 14.58 -10.87 -12.90
C ALA A 216 15.30 -11.28 -14.20
N ASN A 217 14.55 -11.54 -15.28
CA ASN A 217 15.11 -11.80 -16.61
C ASN A 217 15.72 -10.53 -17.24
N ALA A 218 15.53 -9.36 -16.62
CA ALA A 218 16.21 -8.11 -16.93
C ALA A 218 16.02 -7.65 -18.40
N SER A 219 14.82 -7.89 -18.92
CA SER A 219 14.41 -7.43 -20.25
C SER A 219 13.92 -5.98 -20.19
N LEU A 220 13.94 -5.31 -21.33
CA LEU A 220 13.54 -3.92 -21.49
C LEU A 220 12.49 -3.80 -22.60
N LEU A 221 11.49 -2.97 -22.35
CA LEU A 221 10.50 -2.58 -23.34
C LEU A 221 10.97 -1.29 -24.02
N ILE A 222 11.27 -1.37 -25.31
CA ILE A 222 11.65 -0.24 -26.13
C ILE A 222 10.45 0.19 -26.95
N HIS A 223 9.99 1.43 -26.77
CA HIS A 223 8.81 1.91 -27.45
C HIS A 223 8.98 3.29 -28.06
N THR A 224 8.40 3.46 -29.25
CA THR A 224 8.23 4.75 -29.94
C THR A 224 6.74 5.10 -29.93
N SER A 225 6.32 6.11 -30.69
CA SER A 225 4.89 6.32 -30.91
C SER A 225 4.21 5.17 -31.64
N SER A 226 4.92 4.33 -32.41
CA SER A 226 4.28 3.34 -33.32
C SER A 226 4.87 1.94 -33.29
N SER A 227 5.86 1.68 -32.43
CA SER A 227 6.49 0.36 -32.33
C SER A 227 6.82 0.03 -30.89
N LEU A 228 6.59 -1.22 -30.49
CA LEU A 228 6.93 -1.75 -29.17
C LEU A 228 7.77 -3.00 -29.36
N ARG A 229 8.89 -3.10 -28.63
CA ARG A 229 9.81 -4.23 -28.71
C ARG A 229 10.26 -4.67 -27.33
N LEU A 230 10.32 -5.98 -27.11
CA LEU A 230 10.95 -6.59 -25.94
C LEU A 230 12.40 -6.92 -26.28
N TRP A 231 13.33 -6.38 -25.52
CA TRP A 231 14.77 -6.63 -25.70
C TRP A 231 15.35 -7.28 -24.46
N ASN A 232 16.02 -8.42 -24.62
CA ASN A 232 16.85 -9.00 -23.57
C ASN A 232 18.33 -8.67 -23.87
N PRO A 233 18.97 -7.78 -23.10
CA PRO A 233 20.36 -7.39 -23.34
C PRO A 233 21.37 -8.53 -23.13
N ARG A 234 21.06 -9.52 -22.27
CA ARG A 234 21.96 -10.64 -21.96
C ARG A 234 21.94 -11.69 -23.04
N GLU A 235 20.75 -12.01 -23.56
CA GLU A 235 20.57 -12.99 -24.63
C GLU A 235 20.74 -12.39 -26.02
N GLY A 236 20.71 -11.06 -26.14
CA GLY A 236 20.75 -10.35 -27.42
C GLY A 236 19.47 -10.51 -28.24
N THR A 237 18.38 -11.00 -27.64
CA THR A 237 17.11 -11.23 -28.31
C THR A 237 16.29 -9.94 -28.38
N LEU A 238 15.73 -9.64 -29.55
CA LEU A 238 14.86 -8.50 -29.78
C LEU A 238 13.59 -9.00 -30.46
N LYS A 239 12.46 -8.90 -29.76
CA LYS A 239 11.15 -9.33 -30.26
C LYS A 239 10.25 -8.12 -30.47
N GLU A 240 9.77 -7.95 -31.70
CA GLU A 240 8.75 -6.96 -32.00
C GLU A 240 7.39 -7.45 -31.49
N MET A 241 6.67 -6.57 -30.80
CA MET A 241 5.34 -6.82 -30.30
C MET A 241 4.33 -6.08 -31.17
N TYR A 242 3.17 -6.70 -31.35
CA TYR A 242 2.08 -6.09 -32.10
C TYR A 242 1.57 -4.85 -31.39
N VAL A 243 1.37 -3.79 -32.17
CA VAL A 243 0.74 -2.53 -31.77
C VAL A 243 -0.12 -2.08 -32.95
N PRO A 244 -1.36 -1.59 -32.72
CA PRO A 244 -2.19 -1.08 -33.79
C PRO A 244 -1.49 0.04 -34.59
N LYS A 245 -1.42 -0.11 -35.92
CA LYS A 245 -0.61 0.75 -36.80
C LYS A 245 -1.16 2.18 -36.98
N SER A 246 -2.46 2.38 -36.79
CA SER A 246 -3.14 3.68 -36.95
C SER A 246 -3.10 4.55 -35.69
N ALA A 247 -2.39 4.12 -34.65
CA ALA A 247 -2.50 4.68 -33.33
C ALA A 247 -1.13 4.99 -32.72
N SER A 248 -1.12 5.90 -31.75
CA SER A 248 0.10 6.33 -31.06
C SER A 248 0.18 5.75 -29.65
N ILE A 249 1.20 4.95 -29.34
CA ILE A 249 1.44 4.42 -27.98
C ILE A 249 1.46 5.58 -26.98
N GLN A 250 0.60 5.52 -25.97
CA GLN A 250 0.55 6.49 -24.87
C GLN A 250 1.31 5.98 -23.67
N VAL A 251 0.90 4.80 -23.18
CA VAL A 251 1.46 4.19 -21.98
C VAL A 251 1.70 2.71 -22.22
N VAL A 252 2.77 2.20 -21.62
CA VAL A 252 3.13 0.78 -21.59
C VAL A 252 3.37 0.39 -20.13
N ALA A 253 2.72 -0.68 -19.69
CA ALA A 253 2.83 -1.26 -18.36
C ALA A 253 3.21 -2.74 -18.48
N ALA A 254 4.11 -3.19 -17.62
CA ALA A 254 4.57 -4.58 -17.57
C ALA A 254 4.23 -5.21 -16.22
N SER A 255 3.79 -6.47 -16.26
CA SER A 255 3.71 -7.37 -15.10
C SER A 255 4.59 -8.59 -15.34
N ARG A 256 4.63 -9.55 -14.42
CA ARG A 256 5.42 -10.77 -14.60
C ARG A 256 5.05 -11.55 -15.86
N PHE A 257 3.76 -11.59 -16.22
CA PHE A 257 3.27 -12.42 -17.33
C PHE A 257 2.75 -11.63 -18.52
N PHE A 258 2.51 -10.32 -18.38
CA PHE A 258 1.84 -9.54 -19.42
C PHE A 258 2.55 -8.22 -19.68
N VAL A 259 2.43 -7.75 -20.91
CA VAL A 259 2.65 -6.34 -21.28
C VAL A 259 1.31 -5.81 -21.75
N GLY A 260 0.95 -4.61 -21.31
CA GLY A 260 -0.31 -3.99 -21.66
C GLY A 260 -0.20 -2.49 -21.69
N GLY A 261 -1.19 -1.84 -22.25
CA GLY A 261 -1.22 -0.39 -22.31
C GLY A 261 -2.25 0.10 -23.29
N THR A 262 -2.07 1.33 -23.73
CA THR A 262 -3.00 1.97 -24.66
C THR A 262 -2.29 2.65 -25.81
N VAL A 263 -2.96 2.64 -26.94
CA VAL A 263 -2.64 3.46 -28.10
C VAL A 263 -3.76 4.47 -28.32
N PHE A 264 -3.41 5.71 -28.63
CA PHE A 264 -4.37 6.78 -28.85
C PHE A 264 -4.62 6.97 -30.35
N GLU A 265 -5.90 6.94 -30.72
CA GLU A 265 -6.45 7.11 -32.07
C GLU A 265 -7.07 8.51 -32.15
N SER A 266 -6.32 9.46 -32.72
CA SER A 266 -6.69 10.88 -32.72
C SER A 266 -7.95 11.20 -33.50
N ASP A 267 -8.28 10.39 -34.50
CA ASP A 267 -9.44 10.62 -35.38
C ASP A 267 -10.76 10.36 -34.65
N GLU A 268 -10.75 9.45 -33.68
CA GLU A 268 -11.90 9.06 -32.86
C GLU A 268 -11.84 9.63 -31.44
N ASP A 269 -10.71 10.25 -31.05
CA ASP A 269 -10.40 10.72 -29.70
C ASP A 269 -10.55 9.62 -28.63
N VAL A 270 -9.98 8.45 -28.93
CA VAL A 270 -10.05 7.27 -28.04
C VAL A 270 -8.69 6.62 -27.81
N SER A 271 -8.52 6.06 -26.62
CA SER A 271 -7.45 5.14 -26.26
C SER A 271 -7.91 3.68 -26.47
N ARG A 272 -7.29 2.95 -27.40
CA ARG A 272 -7.51 1.51 -27.60
C ARG A 272 -6.52 0.70 -26.77
N LEU A 273 -7.01 -0.35 -26.10
CA LEU A 273 -6.18 -1.24 -25.31
C LEU A 273 -5.41 -2.21 -26.20
N PHE A 274 -4.15 -2.47 -25.86
CA PHE A 274 -3.38 -3.58 -26.39
C PHE A 274 -2.81 -4.41 -25.26
N LEU A 275 -2.70 -5.72 -25.51
CA LEU A 275 -2.19 -6.68 -24.54
C LEU A 275 -1.29 -7.69 -25.23
N TYR A 276 -0.30 -8.15 -24.51
CA TYR A 276 0.65 -9.15 -24.96
C TYR A 276 0.95 -10.14 -23.84
N ASP A 277 0.74 -11.42 -24.13
CA ASP A 277 1.04 -12.51 -23.23
C ASP A 277 2.51 -12.92 -23.42
N LYS A 278 3.32 -12.78 -22.37
CA LYS A 278 4.75 -13.11 -22.41
C LYS A 278 5.00 -14.62 -22.50
N LEU A 279 4.11 -15.44 -21.96
CA LEU A 279 4.24 -16.90 -21.94
C LEU A 279 3.88 -17.50 -23.30
N LEU A 280 2.75 -17.08 -23.88
CA LEU A 280 2.31 -17.54 -25.20
C LEU A 280 3.05 -16.83 -26.33
N GLY A 281 3.62 -15.65 -26.05
CA GLY A 281 4.34 -14.86 -27.02
C GLY A 281 3.45 -14.25 -28.09
N SER A 282 2.17 -14.04 -27.79
CA SER A 282 1.13 -13.56 -28.70
C SER A 282 0.45 -12.30 -28.17
N ALA A 283 0.05 -11.42 -29.09
CA ALA A 283 -0.81 -10.31 -28.75
C ALA A 283 -2.25 -10.77 -28.57
N VAL A 284 -2.95 -10.15 -27.63
CA VAL A 284 -4.40 -10.27 -27.48
C VAL A 284 -4.98 -8.99 -28.09
N GLU A 285 -5.61 -9.13 -29.25
CA GLU A 285 -6.36 -8.03 -29.82
C GLU A 285 -7.56 -7.74 -28.94
N THR A 286 -7.68 -6.51 -28.46
CA THR A 286 -8.86 -6.07 -27.72
C THR A 286 -9.62 -5.07 -28.58
N ALA A 287 -10.93 -5.21 -28.64
CA ALA A 287 -11.80 -4.24 -29.30
C ALA A 287 -12.16 -3.05 -28.37
N HIS A 288 -11.61 -3.03 -27.15
CA HIS A 288 -12.01 -2.05 -26.14
C HIS A 288 -11.31 -0.71 -26.35
N THR A 289 -12.13 0.34 -26.34
CA THR A 289 -11.70 1.74 -26.42
C THR A 289 -12.22 2.50 -25.20
N ILE A 290 -11.46 3.51 -24.79
CA ILE A 290 -11.82 4.45 -23.73
C ILE A 290 -11.73 5.86 -24.33
N GLU A 291 -12.68 6.73 -24.00
CA GLU A 291 -12.65 8.12 -24.46
C GLU A 291 -11.43 8.87 -23.90
N GLY A 292 -10.76 9.64 -24.77
CA GLY A 292 -9.63 10.49 -24.43
C GLY A 292 -8.28 9.77 -24.37
N ARG A 293 -7.31 10.48 -23.80
CA ARG A 293 -5.90 10.06 -23.72
C ARG A 293 -5.60 9.41 -22.39
N THR A 294 -4.85 8.32 -22.43
CA THR A 294 -4.38 7.63 -21.22
C THR A 294 -3.16 8.32 -20.63
N ARG A 295 -3.21 8.58 -19.32
CA ARG A 295 -2.12 9.18 -18.52
C ARG A 295 -1.24 8.13 -17.85
N LYS A 296 -1.86 7.16 -17.16
CA LYS A 296 -1.19 6.11 -16.39
C LYS A 296 -1.88 4.78 -16.67
N ALA A 297 -1.09 3.72 -16.72
CA ALA A 297 -1.61 2.36 -16.73
C ALA A 297 -0.71 1.50 -15.85
N GLU A 298 -1.33 0.59 -15.09
CA GLU A 298 -0.62 -0.25 -14.14
C GLU A 298 -1.34 -1.58 -13.96
N TRP A 299 -0.58 -2.64 -13.74
CA TRP A 299 -1.15 -3.95 -13.48
C TRP A 299 -1.45 -4.12 -11.98
N GLN A 300 -2.66 -4.59 -11.65
CA GLN A 300 -2.93 -5.15 -10.33
C GLN A 300 -2.23 -6.51 -10.23
N ARG A 301 -0.92 -6.50 -9.95
CA ARG A 301 -0.03 -7.68 -10.02
C ARG A 301 -0.09 -8.36 -11.39
N ASN A 302 -0.78 -9.50 -11.48
CA ASN A 302 -0.97 -10.26 -12.73
C ASN A 302 -2.46 -10.34 -13.15
N GLY A 303 -3.33 -9.61 -12.45
CA GLY A 303 -4.79 -9.58 -12.62
C GLY A 303 -5.22 -8.61 -13.71
N ALA A 304 -5.99 -7.59 -13.32
CA ALA A 304 -6.52 -6.57 -14.22
C ALA A 304 -5.48 -5.50 -14.58
N LEU A 305 -5.62 -4.91 -15.77
CA LEU A 305 -4.88 -3.72 -16.18
C LEU A 305 -5.72 -2.48 -15.85
N TRP A 306 -5.21 -1.60 -15.01
CA TRP A 306 -5.86 -0.36 -14.60
C TRP A 306 -5.35 0.80 -15.42
N ILE A 307 -6.24 1.71 -15.79
CA ILE A 307 -6.02 2.73 -16.81
C ILE A 307 -6.65 4.04 -16.34
N LEU A 308 -5.81 5.05 -16.13
CA LEU A 308 -6.22 6.40 -15.78
C LEU A 308 -6.17 7.30 -17.02
N GLN A 309 -7.30 7.88 -17.40
CA GLN A 309 -7.40 8.87 -18.47
C GLN A 309 -6.98 10.26 -17.99
N ASP A 310 -6.60 11.13 -18.93
CA ASP A 310 -6.28 12.54 -18.66
C ASP A 310 -7.47 13.33 -18.10
N SER A 311 -8.69 12.88 -18.42
CA SER A 311 -9.94 13.39 -17.84
C SER A 311 -10.11 13.09 -16.35
N GLY A 312 -9.27 12.21 -15.79
CA GLY A 312 -9.37 11.71 -14.42
C GLY A 312 -10.35 10.55 -14.26
N GLU A 313 -10.81 9.95 -15.35
CA GLU A 313 -11.58 8.71 -15.29
C GLU A 313 -10.66 7.51 -15.14
N LEU A 314 -10.96 6.65 -14.16
CA LEU A 314 -10.22 5.44 -13.88
C LEU A 314 -11.01 4.22 -14.34
N TYR A 315 -10.39 3.39 -15.17
CA TYR A 315 -10.94 2.15 -15.69
C TYR A 315 -10.07 0.96 -15.30
N PHE A 316 -10.65 -0.24 -15.31
CA PHE A 316 -9.89 -1.48 -15.28
C PHE A 316 -10.40 -2.45 -16.34
N TYR A 317 -9.46 -3.19 -16.93
CA TYR A 317 -9.72 -4.27 -17.85
C TYR A 317 -9.48 -5.61 -17.17
N ASP A 318 -10.56 -6.38 -16.99
CA ASP A 318 -10.51 -7.76 -16.52
C ASP A 318 -10.18 -8.69 -17.69
N ARG A 319 -8.94 -9.18 -17.72
CA ARG A 319 -8.47 -10.11 -18.76
C ARG A 319 -9.22 -11.44 -18.78
N LYS A 320 -9.71 -11.92 -17.62
CA LYS A 320 -10.38 -13.21 -17.52
C LYS A 320 -11.77 -13.15 -18.14
N ASN A 321 -12.48 -12.05 -17.91
CA ASN A 321 -13.84 -11.85 -18.41
C ASN A 321 -13.89 -11.05 -19.72
N GLU A 322 -12.75 -10.50 -20.17
CA GLU A 322 -12.65 -9.63 -21.35
C GLU A 322 -13.61 -8.44 -21.26
N THR A 323 -13.64 -7.80 -20.09
CA THR A 323 -14.52 -6.65 -19.83
C THR A 323 -13.71 -5.46 -19.37
N ILE A 324 -14.15 -4.28 -19.80
CA ILE A 324 -13.65 -3.01 -19.30
C ILE A 324 -14.75 -2.34 -18.48
N SER A 325 -14.39 -1.86 -17.28
CA SER A 325 -15.32 -1.21 -16.36
C SER A 325 -14.72 0.07 -15.81
N LYS A 326 -15.58 1.09 -15.63
CA LYS A 326 -15.21 2.34 -14.97
C LYS A 326 -15.25 2.14 -13.45
N ALA A 327 -14.17 2.49 -12.76
CA ALA A 327 -14.07 2.39 -11.31
C ALA A 327 -14.37 3.71 -10.60
N ALA A 328 -13.84 4.83 -11.11
CA ALA A 328 -13.97 6.13 -10.46
C ALA A 328 -13.93 7.28 -11.47
N SER A 329 -14.36 8.46 -11.00
CA SER A 329 -14.24 9.74 -11.70
C SER A 329 -13.50 10.73 -10.81
N ASP A 330 -12.76 11.68 -11.37
CA ASP A 330 -11.92 12.66 -10.63
C ASP A 330 -10.73 12.02 -9.89
N VAL A 331 -9.97 11.18 -10.59
CA VAL A 331 -8.72 10.59 -10.11
C VAL A 331 -7.53 11.35 -10.70
N LYS A 332 -6.64 11.84 -9.84
CA LYS A 332 -5.35 12.45 -10.18
C LYS A 332 -4.25 11.40 -10.31
N ASP A 333 -4.23 10.44 -9.39
CA ASP A 333 -3.29 9.32 -9.35
C ASP A 333 -3.90 8.14 -8.57
N PHE A 334 -3.33 6.95 -8.72
CA PHE A 334 -3.77 5.76 -7.98
C PHE A 334 -2.59 4.86 -7.63
N GLU A 335 -2.68 4.10 -6.53
CA GLU A 335 -1.62 3.19 -6.07
C GLU A 335 -2.22 1.91 -5.49
N PHE A 336 -1.65 0.75 -5.83
CA PHE A 336 -2.06 -0.53 -5.25
C PHE A 336 -1.37 -0.79 -3.91
N ALA A 337 -2.11 -1.40 -2.99
CA ALA A 337 -1.47 -2.05 -1.85
C ALA A 337 -0.54 -3.16 -2.35
N GLU A 338 0.54 -3.45 -1.63
CA GLU A 338 1.55 -4.43 -2.05
C GLU A 338 0.95 -5.83 -2.28
N ASP A 339 -0.06 -6.19 -1.48
CA ASP A 339 -0.83 -7.43 -1.61
C ASP A 339 -1.81 -7.45 -2.81
N GLY A 340 -2.02 -6.32 -3.47
CA GLY A 340 -2.98 -6.12 -4.55
C GLY A 340 -4.45 -6.24 -4.13
N SER A 341 -4.74 -6.26 -2.82
CA SER A 341 -6.10 -6.41 -2.27
C SER A 341 -6.88 -5.09 -2.24
N LYS A 342 -6.18 -3.96 -2.25
CA LYS A 342 -6.78 -2.61 -2.23
C LYS A 342 -6.14 -1.68 -3.24
N LEU A 343 -6.92 -0.69 -3.65
CA LEU A 343 -6.49 0.43 -4.48
C LEU A 343 -6.76 1.75 -3.76
N ALA A 344 -5.76 2.61 -3.69
CA ALA A 344 -5.92 4.00 -3.29
C ALA A 344 -6.05 4.87 -4.53
N ALA A 345 -7.15 5.60 -4.68
CA ALA A 345 -7.39 6.57 -5.74
C ALA A 345 -7.38 7.98 -5.15
N LEU A 346 -6.37 8.77 -5.51
CA LEU A 346 -6.21 10.15 -5.08
C LEU A 346 -6.95 11.06 -6.06
N GLY A 347 -8.00 11.74 -5.61
CA GLY A 347 -8.64 12.83 -6.34
C GLY A 347 -8.16 14.21 -5.88
N ASN A 348 -8.75 15.27 -6.44
CA ASN A 348 -8.42 16.64 -6.03
C ASN A 348 -9.03 17.04 -4.69
N ARG A 349 -10.13 16.37 -4.29
CA ARG A 349 -10.92 16.73 -3.09
C ARG A 349 -10.98 15.62 -2.05
N SER A 350 -10.69 14.40 -2.45
CA SER A 350 -10.76 13.23 -1.57
C SER A 350 -9.78 12.15 -1.99
N LEU A 351 -9.40 11.33 -1.02
CA LEU A 351 -8.78 10.05 -1.21
C LEU A 351 -9.84 8.95 -1.05
N GLU A 352 -9.98 8.09 -2.05
CA GLU A 352 -10.89 6.94 -2.01
C GLU A 352 -10.08 5.64 -2.01
N ILE A 353 -10.46 4.69 -1.16
CA ILE A 353 -9.83 3.37 -1.08
C ILE A 353 -10.87 2.32 -1.46
N PHE A 354 -10.54 1.47 -2.42
CA PHE A 354 -11.39 0.39 -2.90
C PHE A 354 -10.79 -0.96 -2.54
N GLY A 355 -11.57 -1.83 -1.89
CA GLY A 355 -11.30 -3.25 -1.80
C GLY A 355 -11.53 -3.91 -3.16
N LEU A 356 -10.57 -4.73 -3.58
CA LEU A 356 -10.58 -5.38 -4.89
C LEU A 356 -11.06 -6.84 -4.82
N GLU A 357 -11.06 -7.44 -3.63
CA GLU A 357 -11.65 -8.76 -3.38
C GLU A 357 -13.08 -8.66 -2.84
N ASP A 358 -13.32 -7.72 -1.91
CA ASP A 358 -14.63 -7.40 -1.38
C ASP A 358 -14.99 -5.96 -1.75
N THR A 359 -16.00 -5.77 -2.59
CA THR A 359 -16.43 -4.43 -3.03
C THR A 359 -17.11 -3.62 -1.93
N SER A 360 -17.45 -4.23 -0.79
CA SER A 360 -17.99 -3.52 0.37
C SER A 360 -16.91 -2.83 1.21
N ASP A 361 -15.64 -3.22 1.03
CA ASP A 361 -14.48 -2.52 1.59
C ASP A 361 -14.27 -1.21 0.84
N TYR A 362 -14.78 -0.11 1.39
CA TYR A 362 -14.64 1.22 0.80
C TYR A 362 -14.41 2.28 1.87
N TRP A 363 -13.44 3.16 1.63
CA TRP A 363 -13.16 4.30 2.48
C TRP A 363 -13.07 5.58 1.65
N ARG A 364 -13.52 6.70 2.22
CA ARG A 364 -13.38 8.02 1.62
C ARG A 364 -12.89 9.01 2.66
N PHE A 365 -11.74 9.62 2.40
CA PHE A 365 -11.15 10.64 3.25
C PHE A 365 -11.16 12.00 2.55
N ASN A 366 -11.59 13.03 3.28
CA ASN A 366 -11.31 14.41 2.94
C ASN A 366 -10.11 14.84 3.80
N LEU A 367 -8.90 14.59 3.30
CA LEU A 367 -7.69 14.92 4.03
C LEU A 367 -7.44 16.44 3.94
N PRO A 368 -6.78 17.06 4.94
CA PRO A 368 -6.30 18.43 4.82
C PRO A 368 -5.45 18.63 3.56
N ASP A 369 -5.68 19.72 2.83
CA ASP A 369 -4.92 20.10 1.61
C ASP A 369 -4.81 18.97 0.56
N THR A 370 -5.89 18.19 0.36
CA THR A 370 -5.88 16.99 -0.51
C THR A 370 -5.34 17.27 -1.92
N GLU A 371 -5.67 18.43 -2.49
CA GLU A 371 -5.21 18.86 -3.82
C GLU A 371 -3.67 18.93 -3.95
N ASN A 372 -2.99 19.19 -2.82
CA ASN A 372 -1.54 19.34 -2.74
C ASN A 372 -0.81 18.02 -2.49
N ILE A 373 -1.53 16.93 -2.20
CA ILE A 373 -0.92 15.60 -2.06
C ILE A 373 -0.20 15.24 -3.37
N LYS A 374 1.08 14.89 -3.23
CA LYS A 374 1.98 14.57 -4.34
C LYS A 374 2.01 13.09 -4.66
N LYS A 375 1.98 12.25 -3.62
CA LYS A 375 2.16 10.80 -3.74
C LYS A 375 1.47 10.10 -2.57
N LEU A 376 0.98 8.90 -2.82
CA LEU A 376 0.57 7.93 -1.81
C LEU A 376 1.54 6.77 -1.80
N GLU A 377 1.71 6.13 -0.65
CA GLU A 377 2.58 4.98 -0.50
C GLU A 377 2.05 4.07 0.60
N TRP A 378 1.81 2.81 0.27
CA TRP A 378 1.22 1.85 1.18
C TRP A 378 2.22 1.40 2.24
N TYR A 379 1.75 1.31 3.48
CA TYR A 379 2.40 0.52 4.50
C TYR A 379 2.17 -0.98 4.23
N LYS A 380 3.05 -1.84 4.75
CA LYS A 380 3.08 -3.29 4.46
C LYS A 380 1.80 -4.07 4.78
N ASP A 381 0.83 -3.46 5.47
CA ASP A 381 -0.36 -4.12 6.01
C ASP A 381 -1.66 -3.84 5.23
N SER A 382 -1.61 -3.04 4.17
CA SER A 382 -2.78 -2.64 3.36
C SER A 382 -3.87 -1.88 4.12
N TYR A 383 -3.57 -1.34 5.30
CA TYR A 383 -4.46 -0.57 6.17
C TYR A 383 -3.87 0.77 6.63
N HIS A 384 -2.60 1.01 6.31
CA HIS A 384 -1.98 2.31 6.50
C HIS A 384 -1.35 2.85 5.22
N LEU A 385 -1.32 4.18 5.12
CA LEU A 385 -0.78 4.92 3.99
C LEU A 385 0.12 6.04 4.47
N PHE A 386 1.30 6.17 3.87
CA PHE A 386 2.06 7.40 3.88
C PHE A 386 1.49 8.35 2.84
N VAL A 387 1.06 9.53 3.30
CA VAL A 387 0.50 10.61 2.48
C VAL A 387 1.57 11.69 2.35
N HIS A 388 2.14 11.81 1.15
CA HIS A 388 3.24 12.73 0.86
C HIS A 388 2.70 14.08 0.38
N TYR A 389 2.86 15.10 1.21
CA TYR A 389 2.62 16.51 0.89
C TYR A 389 3.91 17.17 0.37
N PRO A 390 3.86 18.44 -0.10
CA PRO A 390 5.06 19.12 -0.54
C PRO A 390 6.12 19.32 0.55
N ASP A 391 5.68 19.48 1.79
CA ASP A 391 6.46 19.90 2.96
C ASP A 391 6.47 18.87 4.09
N ARG A 392 5.66 17.81 4.03
CA ARG A 392 5.55 16.79 5.09
C ARG A 392 5.08 15.43 4.56
N VAL A 393 5.30 14.38 5.33
CA VAL A 393 4.66 13.07 5.15
C VAL A 393 3.83 12.75 6.38
N ARG A 394 2.58 12.33 6.18
CA ARG A 394 1.68 11.91 7.27
C ARG A 394 1.28 10.44 7.15
N PHE A 395 1.00 9.78 8.27
CA PHE A 395 0.62 8.38 8.32
C PHE A 395 -0.88 8.23 8.59
N LEU A 396 -1.62 7.76 7.59
CA LEU A 396 -3.06 7.55 7.63
C LEU A 396 -3.36 6.11 8.04
N ASN A 397 -4.32 5.92 8.95
CA ASN A 397 -4.92 4.63 9.29
C ASN A 397 -6.34 4.58 8.70
N LEU A 398 -6.66 3.52 7.95
CA LEU A 398 -7.97 3.38 7.32
C LEU A 398 -9.12 3.21 8.33
N ASP A 399 -8.86 2.60 9.48
CA ASP A 399 -9.85 2.38 10.54
C ASP A 399 -10.12 3.65 11.37
N ASP A 400 -9.32 4.71 11.18
CA ASP A 400 -9.46 5.98 11.89
C ASP A 400 -10.13 7.05 11.00
N GLN A 401 -11.44 6.92 10.82
CA GLN A 401 -12.25 7.88 10.07
C GLN A 401 -12.22 9.29 10.66
N GLY A 402 -11.99 9.40 11.98
CA GLY A 402 -11.85 10.68 12.68
C GLY A 402 -10.49 11.34 12.48
N GLN A 403 -9.53 10.66 11.86
CA GLN A 403 -8.16 11.12 11.62
C GLN A 403 -7.43 11.56 12.91
N LYS A 404 -7.78 10.97 14.06
CA LYS A 404 -7.15 11.28 15.36
C LYS A 404 -5.65 10.89 15.39
N ASN A 405 -5.29 9.88 14.62
CA ASN A 405 -3.95 9.30 14.49
C ASN A 405 -3.29 9.67 13.15
N PHE A 406 -3.78 10.70 12.44
CA PHE A 406 -3.16 11.15 11.19
C PHE A 406 -1.90 11.98 11.48
N LEU A 407 -0.83 11.32 11.92
CA LEU A 407 0.37 11.94 12.47
C LEU A 407 1.36 12.34 11.38
N THR A 408 2.12 13.42 11.59
CA THR A 408 3.30 13.73 10.75
C THR A 408 4.43 12.79 11.12
N VAL A 409 4.94 12.06 10.13
CA VAL A 409 6.10 11.17 10.25
C VAL A 409 7.38 11.94 9.92
N ALA A 410 7.36 12.80 8.90
CA ALA A 410 8.52 13.61 8.53
C ALA A 410 8.10 15.02 8.08
N GLU A 411 8.89 16.04 8.44
CA GLU A 411 8.70 17.44 8.04
C GLU A 411 9.42 17.75 6.72
N THR A 412 9.26 16.84 5.76
CA THR A 412 9.75 16.96 4.38
C THR A 412 8.79 16.22 3.45
N GLY A 413 8.66 16.68 2.20
CA GLY A 413 7.93 15.95 1.16
C GLY A 413 8.74 14.85 0.46
N THR A 414 10.02 14.71 0.81
CA THR A 414 10.93 13.73 0.20
C THR A 414 11.13 12.56 1.16
N GLY A 415 10.23 11.58 1.08
CA GLY A 415 10.28 10.35 1.86
C GLY A 415 9.96 9.11 1.03
N HIS A 416 10.28 7.94 1.57
CA HIS A 416 9.95 6.66 0.98
C HIS A 416 9.91 5.57 2.06
N TYR A 417 8.85 4.78 2.07
CA TYR A 417 8.72 3.58 2.89
C TYR A 417 9.26 2.34 2.17
N ASP A 418 10.14 1.61 2.84
CA ASP A 418 10.60 0.29 2.43
C ASP A 418 9.87 -0.79 3.23
N SER A 419 8.97 -1.52 2.56
CA SER A 419 8.20 -2.60 3.18
C SER A 419 9.05 -3.84 3.49
N THR A 420 10.20 -4.02 2.82
CA THR A 420 11.08 -5.19 3.01
C THR A 420 11.82 -5.13 4.35
N GLN A 421 12.25 -3.92 4.73
CA GLN A 421 12.92 -3.64 6.00
C GLN A 421 11.98 -3.08 7.07
N ASN A 422 10.76 -2.70 6.68
CA ASN A 422 9.81 -1.98 7.54
C ASN A 422 10.39 -0.65 8.07
N GLU A 423 11.04 0.10 7.17
CA GLU A 423 11.74 1.34 7.48
C GLU A 423 11.21 2.49 6.63
N PHE A 424 11.02 3.67 7.24
CA PHE A 424 10.67 4.89 6.52
C PHE A 424 11.89 5.81 6.40
N TYR A 425 12.33 6.06 5.18
CA TYR A 425 13.45 6.94 4.87
C TYR A 425 12.97 8.33 4.48
N PHE A 426 13.71 9.37 4.84
CA PHE A 426 13.37 10.74 4.46
C PHE A 426 14.60 11.65 4.40
N LEU A 427 14.51 12.67 3.54
CA LEU A 427 15.57 13.64 3.29
C LEU A 427 15.22 15.00 3.88
N GLU A 428 15.99 15.45 4.87
CA GLU A 428 15.80 16.73 5.55
C GLU A 428 17.13 17.49 5.66
N GLY A 429 17.17 18.75 5.21
CA GLY A 429 18.40 19.55 5.26
C GLY A 429 19.57 18.99 4.43
N GLY A 430 19.30 18.04 3.52
CA GLY A 430 20.31 17.30 2.77
C GLY A 430 20.87 16.08 3.51
N LEU A 431 20.38 15.76 4.70
CA LEU A 431 20.71 14.57 5.48
C LEU A 431 19.65 13.49 5.22
N LEU A 432 20.11 12.26 4.96
CA LEU A 432 19.22 11.12 4.83
C LEU A 432 19.09 10.43 6.18
N SER A 433 17.86 10.32 6.66
CA SER A 433 17.51 9.68 7.92
C SER A 433 16.51 8.55 7.69
N ARG A 434 16.40 7.64 8.66
CA ARG A 434 15.43 6.54 8.64
C ARG A 434 14.73 6.37 9.99
N MET A 435 13.49 5.91 9.95
CA MET A 435 12.70 5.50 11.11
C MET A 435 12.34 4.02 10.97
N GLU A 436 12.68 3.23 11.99
CA GLU A 436 12.34 1.81 12.04
C GLU A 436 10.91 1.67 12.59
N PHE A 437 9.98 1.19 11.76
CA PHE A 437 8.62 0.91 12.20
C PHE A 437 8.57 -0.40 12.98
N PRO A 438 7.65 -0.53 13.95
CA PRO A 438 7.56 -1.73 14.76
C PRO A 438 7.13 -2.95 13.94
N GLU A 439 7.67 -4.11 14.27
CA GLU A 439 7.34 -5.41 13.65
C GLU A 439 6.04 -6.01 14.16
#